data_AF-A0A519E017-F1
#
_entry.id   AF-A0A519E017-F1
#
_cell.length_a   1.000
_cell.length_b   1.000
_cell.length_c   1.000
_cell.angle_alpha   90.00
_cell.angle_beta   90.00
_cell.angle_gamma   90.00
#
_symmetry.space_group_name_H-M   'P 1'
#
loop_
_entity.id
_entity.type
_entity.pdbx_description
1 polymer ?
#
loop_
_entity_poly.entity_id
_entity_poly.type
_entity_poly.pdbx_seq_one_letter_code
_entity_poly.pdbx_strand_id
1 'polypeptide(L)' 'MITNQYRGRFYDVTSTVVAGGEYRGVFDVNSTSAEITDGVINEATSETYPTLEAAEDAADAAARRWIDIEADRT' A
#
# COMPACT_ATOMS: atom_id res chain seq x y z
N MET A 1 2.18 -5.15 -11.82
CA MET A 1 2.61 -4.26 -10.73
C MET A 1 2.81 -2.90 -11.34
N ILE A 2 1.99 -1.95 -10.91
CA ILE A 2 2.04 -0.56 -11.36
C ILE A 2 2.81 0.18 -10.26
N THR A 3 4.05 0.52 -10.56
CA THR A 3 4.89 1.26 -9.63
C THR A 3 4.49 2.73 -9.68
N ASN A 4 3.80 3.18 -8.63
CA ASN A 4 3.47 4.58 -8.39
C ASN A 4 4.65 5.32 -7.74
N GLN A 5 4.67 6.65 -7.84
CA GLN A 5 5.68 7.50 -7.23
C GLN A 5 5.03 8.68 -6.52
N TYR A 6 5.38 8.89 -5.24
CA TYR A 6 4.92 10.03 -4.46
C TYR A 6 6.05 10.56 -3.57
N ARG A 7 6.27 11.88 -3.59
CA ARG A 7 7.36 12.60 -2.87
C ARG A 7 8.74 11.93 -3.00
N GLY A 8 9.06 11.42 -4.19
CA GLY A 8 10.34 10.76 -4.49
C GLY A 8 10.48 9.32 -4.00
N ARG A 9 9.44 8.74 -3.39
CA ARG A 9 9.37 7.31 -3.02
C ARG A 9 8.51 6.55 -4.01
N PHE A 10 8.90 5.31 -4.31
CA PHE A 10 8.13 4.40 -5.14
C PHE A 10 7.28 3.48 -4.26
N TYR A 11 6.08 3.13 -4.74
CA TYR A 11 5.19 2.19 -4.08
C TYR A 11 4.31 1.46 -5.09
N ASP A 12 3.91 0.24 -4.75
CA ASP A 12 2.96 -0.55 -5.51
C ASP A 12 1.65 -0.67 -4.72
N VAL A 13 0.54 -0.67 -5.44
CA VAL A 13 -0.80 -0.83 -4.88
C VAL A 13 -1.43 -2.08 -5.46
N THR A 14 -2.02 -2.89 -4.61
CA THR A 14 -2.74 -4.10 -4.98
C THR A 14 -3.94 -4.29 -4.05
N SER A 15 -4.78 -5.26 -4.36
CA SER A 15 -5.86 -5.69 -3.46
C SER A 15 -5.73 -7.18 -3.16
N THR A 16 -6.26 -7.59 -2.01
CA THR A 16 -6.42 -9.00 -1.64
C THR A 16 -7.88 -9.29 -1.34
N VAL A 17 -8.37 -10.47 -1.75
CA VAL A 17 -9.74 -10.89 -1.48
C VAL A 17 -9.80 -11.48 -0.07
N VAL A 18 -10.67 -10.95 0.78
CA VAL A 18 -10.98 -11.49 2.11
C VAL A 18 -12.23 -12.37 2.06
N ALA A 19 -12.41 -13.21 3.09
CA ALA A 19 -13.56 -14.09 3.19
C ALA A 19 -14.87 -13.29 3.15
N GLY A 20 -15.77 -13.63 2.22
CA GLY A 20 -17.01 -12.89 1.99
C GLY A 20 -17.09 -12.17 0.64
N GLY A 21 -16.04 -12.21 -0.18
CA GLY A 21 -16.01 -11.53 -1.48
C GLY A 21 -15.74 -10.04 -1.38
N GLU A 22 -15.27 -9.59 -0.22
CA GLU A 22 -14.78 -8.22 -0.02
C GLU A 22 -13.29 -8.16 -0.35
N TYR A 23 -12.82 -6.94 -0.63
CA TYR A 23 -11.44 -6.65 -1.01
C TYR A 23 -10.77 -5.83 0.09
N ARG A 24 -9.48 -6.04 0.29
CA ARG A 24 -8.67 -5.24 1.19
C ARG A 24 -7.53 -4.62 0.40
N GLY A 25 -7.42 -3.30 0.48
CA GLY A 25 -6.34 -2.57 -0.16
C GLY A 25 -5.02 -2.91 0.50
N VAL A 26 -3.98 -3.11 -0.29
CA VAL A 26 -2.62 -3.37 0.16
C VAL A 26 -1.68 -2.46 -0.61
N PHE A 27 -0.77 -1.79 0.09
CA PHE A 27 0.31 -1.04 -0.55
C PHE A 27 1.66 -1.55 -0.10
N ASP A 28 2.65 -1.49 -0.99
CA ASP A 28 4.04 -1.88 -0.77
C ASP A 28 4.94 -0.68 -1.05
N VAL A 29 5.73 -0.23 -0.06
CA VAL A 29 6.59 0.96 -0.21
C VAL A 29 8.05 0.55 -0.35
N ASN A 30 8.50 0.46 -1.60
CA ASN A 30 9.89 0.46 -2.07
C ASN A 30 10.83 -0.66 -1.55
N SER A 31 10.98 -1.68 -2.41
CA SER A 31 12.00 -2.73 -2.40
C SER A 31 13.42 -2.20 -2.73
N THR A 32 13.98 -1.28 -1.92
CA THR A 32 15.32 -0.70 -2.14
C THR A 32 16.45 -1.37 -1.35
N SER A 33 16.19 -2.43 -0.59
CA SER A 33 17.25 -3.18 0.09
C SER A 33 16.90 -4.66 0.15
N ALA A 34 17.75 -5.49 -0.47
CA ALA A 34 17.63 -6.94 -0.44
C ALA A 34 17.68 -7.52 0.99
N GLU A 35 18.19 -6.76 1.96
CA GLU A 35 18.28 -7.13 3.38
C GLU A 35 17.04 -6.70 4.21
N ILE A 36 16.17 -5.84 3.66
CA ILE A 36 14.84 -5.51 4.21
C ILE A 36 13.76 -6.24 3.38
N THR A 37 14.08 -7.44 2.90
CA THR A 37 13.12 -8.34 2.25
C THR A 37 12.31 -9.17 3.26
N ASP A 38 12.42 -8.83 4.55
CA ASP A 38 11.54 -9.34 5.63
C ASP A 38 10.52 -8.27 6.10
N GLY A 39 10.67 -7.03 5.61
CA GLY A 39 9.90 -5.85 6.02
C GLY A 39 8.89 -5.40 4.97
N VAL A 40 8.23 -6.33 4.29
CA VAL A 40 7.04 -6.01 3.50
C VAL A 40 6.04 -5.43 4.50
N ILE A 41 5.89 -4.11 4.56
CA ILE A 41 4.67 -3.57 5.16
C ILE A 41 3.58 -3.90 4.16
N ASN A 42 3.12 -5.15 4.20
CA ASN A 42 1.95 -5.64 3.50
C ASN A 42 0.76 -5.06 4.28
N GLU A 43 0.70 -3.73 4.37
CA GLU A 43 -0.26 -3.05 5.22
C GLU A 43 -1.57 -3.12 4.49
N ALA A 44 -2.34 -4.12 4.89
CA ALA A 44 -3.73 -4.16 4.52
C ALA A 44 -4.40 -2.96 5.20
N THR A 45 -5.04 -2.13 4.39
CA THR A 45 -5.99 -1.11 4.86
C THR A 45 -6.89 -1.72 5.93
N SER A 46 -7.16 -0.99 7.01
CA SER A 46 -7.93 -1.55 8.13
C SER A 46 -9.36 -1.97 7.72
N GLU A 47 -9.91 -1.34 6.69
CA GLU A 47 -11.26 -1.54 6.18
C GLU A 47 -11.32 -2.51 5.00
N THR A 48 -12.46 -3.16 4.82
CA THR A 48 -12.79 -3.99 3.66
C THR A 48 -13.71 -3.22 2.72
N TYR A 49 -13.54 -3.46 1.42
CA TYR A 49 -14.20 -2.72 0.35
C TYR A 49 -15.00 -3.68 -0.55
N PRO A 50 -16.16 -3.25 -1.05
CA PRO A 50 -17.00 -4.10 -1.90
C PRO A 50 -16.45 -4.30 -3.31
N THR A 51 -15.45 -3.51 -3.73
CA THR A 51 -14.84 -3.57 -5.06
C THR A 51 -13.31 -3.51 -4.98
N LEU A 52 -12.66 -4.13 -5.96
CA LEU A 52 -11.22 -4.09 -6.15
C LEU A 52 -10.71 -2.65 -6.29
N GLU A 53 -11.39 -1.84 -7.11
CA GLU A 53 -11.01 -0.44 -7.36
C GLU A 53 -11.04 0.40 -6.08
N ALA A 54 -12.05 0.22 -5.21
CA ALA A 54 -12.13 0.95 -3.95
C ALA A 54 -11.05 0.50 -2.95
N ALA A 55 -10.69 -0.79 -2.96
CA ALA A 55 -9.57 -1.30 -2.17
C ALA A 55 -8.23 -0.71 -2.64
N GLU A 56 -8.00 -0.64 -3.94
CA GLU A 56 -6.78 -0.06 -4.51
C GLU A 56 -6.69 1.46 -4.25
N ASP A 57 -7.78 2.21 -4.41
CA ASP A 57 -7.80 3.66 -4.10
C ASP A 57 -7.49 3.93 -2.61
N ALA A 58 -8.07 3.12 -1.72
CA ALA A 58 -7.78 3.22 -0.29
C ALA A 58 -6.32 2.88 0.06
N ALA A 59 -5.74 1.90 -0.64
CA ALA A 59 -4.34 1.56 -0.48
C ALA A 59 -3.40 2.65 -1.02
N ASP A 60 -3.73 3.29 -2.15
CA ASP A 60 -3.00 4.47 -2.64
C ASP A 60 -3.04 5.61 -1.62
N ALA A 61 -4.22 5.91 -1.07
CA ALA A 61 -4.37 6.95 -0.05
C ALA A 61 -3.58 6.62 1.23
N ALA A 62 -3.57 5.35 1.66
CA ALA A 62 -2.80 4.90 2.81
C ALA A 62 -1.29 4.99 2.57
N ALA A 63 -0.82 4.56 1.39
CA ALA A 63 0.58 4.68 0.99
C ALA A 63 1.06 6.14 1.02
N ARG A 64 0.26 7.05 0.46
CA ARG A 64 0.59 8.49 0.46
C ARG A 64 0.66 9.06 1.87
N ARG A 65 -0.30 8.73 2.74
CA ARG A 65 -0.27 9.16 4.16
C ARG A 65 0.97 8.65 4.88
N TRP A 66 1.36 7.40 4.66
CA TRP A 66 2.58 6.85 5.23
C TRP A 66 3.82 7.62 4.74
N ILE A 67 3.91 7.86 3.43
CA ILE A 67 5.01 8.62 2.83
C ILE A 67 5.06 10.05 3.39
N ASP A 68 3.92 10.71 3.58
CA ASP A 68 3.84 12.04 4.20
C ASP A 68 4.34 12.04 5.65
N ILE A 69 3.92 11.07 6.46
CA ILE A 69 4.37 10.93 7.85
C ILE A 69 5.89 10.68 7.90
N GLU A 70 6.41 9.80 7.05
CA GLU A 70 7.84 9.50 6.99
C GLU A 70 8.67 10.68 6.49
N ALA A 71 8.13 11.47 5.56
CA ALA A 71 8.78 12.69 5.09
C ALA A 71 8.84 13.79 6.17
N ASP A 72 7.88 13.84 7.10
CA ASP A 72 7.87 14.80 8.22
C ASP A 72 8.81 14.39 9.36
N ARG A 73 9.10 13.09 9.50
CA ARG A 73 10.01 12.54 10.53
C ARG A 73 11.50 12.75 10.24
N THR A 74 11.86 13.27 9.06
CA THR A 74 13.25 13.43 8.58
C THR A 74 13.63 14.90 8.47
#